data_AF-A0A662CM34-F1
#
_entry.id   AF-A0A662CM34-F1
#
_cell.length_a   1.000
_cell.length_b   1.000
_cell.length_c   1.000
_cell.angle_alpha   90.00
_cell.angle_beta   90.00
_cell.angle_gamma   90.00
#
_symmetry.space_group_name_H-M   'P 1'
#
loop_
_entity.id
_entity.type
_entity.pdbx_description
1 polymer ?
#
loop_
_entity_poly.entity_id
_entity_poly.type
_entity_poly.pdbx_seq_one_letter_code
_entity_poly.pdbx_strand_id
1 'polypeptide(L)'
;AYHSALELLGDAHSTWNNYTVFVDSYRREIHLENAQVKFLSYPKILHSNNAQKIGTHKIERHGKWLITTGEERTLVEGFRNPQYTGGVEELLQSASGFSVLDLDLLEKVLHKYDALRLWSAVGWFLDNFQKTFHVPDSYLARLEIHKPLSPTYRCEASVEGNW
;
A
#
# COMPACT_ATOMS: atom_id res chain seq x y z
N ALA A 1 8.75 -3.84 0.52
CA ALA A 1 7.56 -3.19 -0.06
C ALA A 1 6.46 -4.23 -0.20
N TYR A 2 5.22 -3.83 -0.46
CA TYR A 2 4.08 -4.74 -0.64
C TYR A 2 3.95 -5.80 0.48
N HIS A 3 3.75 -7.09 0.18
CA HIS A 3 3.60 -8.12 1.20
C HIS A 3 4.78 -8.19 2.19
N SER A 4 6.01 -8.02 1.70
CA SER A 4 7.19 -7.99 2.58
C SER A 4 7.21 -6.80 3.52
N ALA A 5 6.56 -5.69 3.14
CA ALA A 5 6.36 -4.58 4.07
C ALA A 5 5.32 -4.93 5.13
N LEU A 6 4.20 -5.53 4.75
CA LEU A 6 3.18 -6.02 5.69
C LEU A 6 3.80 -6.97 6.74
N GLU A 7 4.65 -7.90 6.31
CA GLU A 7 5.35 -8.82 7.23
C GLU A 7 6.34 -8.12 8.16
N LEU A 8 7.06 -7.11 7.66
CA LEU A 8 8.03 -6.36 8.47
C LEU A 8 7.36 -5.39 9.44
N LEU A 9 6.19 -4.85 9.10
CA LEU A 9 5.37 -4.00 9.96
C LEU A 9 4.62 -4.83 11.02
N GLY A 10 4.42 -6.13 10.76
CA GLY A 10 3.74 -7.05 11.67
C GLY A 10 2.24 -7.21 11.38
N ASP A 11 1.79 -6.73 10.21
CA ASP A 11 0.37 -6.67 9.83
C ASP A 11 -0.04 -7.73 8.81
N ALA A 12 0.92 -8.51 8.28
CA ALA A 12 0.61 -9.55 7.29
C ALA A 12 -0.33 -10.62 7.88
N HIS A 13 -1.44 -10.88 7.18
CA HIS A 13 -2.40 -11.90 7.57
C HIS A 13 -1.89 -13.32 7.26
N SER A 14 -1.13 -13.48 6.18
CA SER A 14 -0.49 -14.73 5.79
C SER A 14 1.03 -14.61 5.71
N THR A 15 1.74 -15.74 5.71
CA THR A 15 3.19 -15.79 5.44
C THR A 15 3.47 -16.02 3.97
N TRP A 16 4.39 -15.24 3.40
CA TRP A 16 4.80 -15.39 2.01
C TRP A 16 6.27 -15.76 1.87
N ASN A 17 6.53 -16.62 0.88
CA ASN A 17 7.87 -16.99 0.46
C ASN A 17 8.38 -16.16 -0.71
N ASN A 18 7.70 -15.06 -1.04
CA ASN A 18 8.08 -14.15 -2.11
C ASN A 18 8.30 -12.74 -1.57
N TYR A 19 9.56 -12.33 -1.52
CA TYR A 19 9.97 -11.07 -0.95
C TYR A 19 10.17 -10.02 -2.03
N THR A 20 9.58 -8.83 -1.87
CA THR A 20 9.72 -7.74 -2.85
C THR A 20 10.53 -6.57 -2.30
N VAL A 21 11.52 -6.16 -3.09
CA VAL A 21 12.47 -5.09 -2.75
C VAL A 21 12.54 -4.10 -3.90
N PHE A 22 12.37 -2.81 -3.61
CA PHE A 22 12.62 -1.78 -4.62
C PHE A 22 14.12 -1.54 -4.81
N VAL A 23 14.53 -1.32 -6.07
CA VAL A 23 15.91 -1.06 -6.46
C VAL A 23 15.98 0.07 -7.50
N ASP A 24 17.07 0.83 -7.48
CA ASP A 24 17.31 1.92 -8.44
C ASP A 24 17.71 1.43 -9.83
N SER A 25 18.36 0.26 -9.88
CA SER A 25 18.82 -0.37 -11.12
C SER A 25 18.38 -1.81 -11.14
N TYR A 26 18.19 -2.35 -12.35
CA TYR A 26 17.84 -3.76 -12.54
C TYR A 26 18.77 -4.69 -11.75
N ARG A 27 18.17 -5.68 -11.09
CA ARG A 27 18.85 -6.78 -10.43
C ARG A 27 18.12 -8.07 -10.77
N ARG A 28 18.87 -9.15 -10.99
CA ARG A 28 18.29 -10.48 -11.21
C ARG A 28 17.64 -10.98 -9.92
N GLU A 29 16.48 -11.62 -10.05
CA GLU A 29 15.81 -12.27 -8.92
C GLU A 29 16.74 -13.29 -8.24
N ILE A 30 16.62 -13.41 -6.92
CA ILE A 30 17.35 -14.40 -6.13
C ILE A 30 16.37 -15.52 -5.79
N HIS A 31 16.69 -16.75 -6.18
CA HIS A 31 15.93 -17.93 -5.80
C HIS A 31 16.69 -18.65 -4.68
N LEU A 32 15.98 -18.92 -3.59
CA LEU A 32 16.40 -19.72 -2.45
C LEU A 32 15.59 -21.02 -2.47
N GLU A 33 15.95 -21.98 -1.64
CA GLU A 33 15.29 -23.30 -1.59
C GLU A 33 13.78 -23.19 -1.36
N ASN A 34 13.35 -22.34 -0.42
CA ASN A 34 11.95 -22.19 -0.03
C ASN A 34 11.45 -20.75 -0.18
N ALA A 35 12.17 -19.89 -0.91
CA ALA A 35 11.80 -18.49 -1.06
C ALA A 35 12.39 -17.86 -2.33
N GLN A 36 11.85 -16.71 -2.71
CA GLN A 36 12.41 -15.88 -3.76
C GLN A 36 12.44 -14.41 -3.36
N VAL A 37 13.44 -13.68 -3.84
CA VAL A 37 13.53 -12.23 -3.72
C VAL A 37 13.39 -11.61 -5.10
N LYS A 38 12.29 -10.89 -5.28
CA LYS A 38 11.96 -10.15 -6.49
C LYS A 38 12.37 -8.68 -6.34
N PHE A 39 13.23 -8.23 -7.25
CA PHE A 39 13.64 -6.84 -7.33
C PHE A 39 12.73 -6.08 -8.28
N LEU A 40 12.09 -5.02 -7.76
CA LEU A 40 11.18 -4.17 -8.50
C LEU A 40 11.83 -2.81 -8.72
N SER A 41 11.71 -2.26 -9.92
CA SER A 41 12.06 -0.84 -10.11
C SER A 41 11.05 0.03 -9.37
N TYR A 42 11.52 1.14 -8.81
CA TYR A 42 10.62 2.17 -8.30
C TYR A 42 9.64 2.61 -9.40
N PRO A 43 8.38 2.95 -9.06
CA PRO A 43 7.48 3.62 -9.99
C PRO A 43 8.14 4.90 -10.51
N LYS A 44 8.05 5.19 -11.82
CA LYS A 44 8.66 6.37 -12.47
C LYS A 44 8.44 7.68 -11.70
N ILE A 45 7.25 7.85 -11.13
CA ILE A 45 6.84 9.01 -10.34
C ILE A 45 7.66 9.23 -9.05
N LEU A 46 8.34 8.18 -8.57
CA LEU A 46 9.21 8.21 -7.40
C LEU A 46 10.69 8.38 -7.71
N HIS A 47 11.11 8.49 -8.98
CA HIS A 47 12.53 8.67 -9.32
C HIS A 47 13.08 10.06 -8.99
N SER A 48 12.23 11.04 -8.68
CA SER A 48 12.69 12.35 -8.21
C SER A 48 13.36 12.24 -6.83
N ASN A 49 14.40 13.04 -6.59
CA ASN A 49 15.10 13.09 -5.30
C ASN A 49 14.09 13.19 -4.12
N ASN A 50 14.34 12.39 -3.08
CA ASN A 50 13.52 12.22 -1.87
C ASN A 50 12.14 11.54 -2.01
N ALA A 51 11.57 11.43 -3.22
CA ALA A 51 10.26 10.79 -3.38
C ALA A 51 10.26 9.31 -3.00
N GLN A 52 11.38 8.60 -3.17
CA GLN A 52 11.51 7.20 -2.75
C GLN A 52 11.41 7.00 -1.22
N LYS A 53 11.62 8.06 -0.43
CA LYS A 53 11.59 8.01 1.05
C LYS A 53 10.22 8.32 1.64
N ILE A 54 9.26 8.79 0.82
CA ILE A 54 7.90 9.09 1.30
C ILE A 54 7.27 7.82 1.87
N GLY A 55 6.66 7.95 3.05
CA GLY A 55 6.00 6.84 3.75
C GLY A 55 6.90 5.62 3.87
N THR A 56 8.15 5.80 4.32
CA THR A 56 9.07 4.68 4.59
C THR A 56 9.45 4.64 6.05
N HIS A 57 9.53 3.43 6.59
CA HIS A 57 9.93 3.14 7.96
C HIS A 57 11.30 2.47 7.98
N LYS A 58 12.05 2.73 9.05
CA LYS A 58 13.29 2.04 9.35
C LYS A 58 13.02 1.04 10.47
N ILE A 59 13.14 -0.24 10.16
CA ILE A 59 12.80 -1.34 11.08
C ILE A 59 14.04 -2.18 11.33
N GLU A 60 14.24 -2.59 12.58
CA GLU A 60 15.28 -3.55 12.93
C GLU A 60 14.74 -4.98 12.80
N ARG A 61 15.45 -5.84 12.06
CA ARG A 61 15.16 -7.26 11.96
C ARG A 61 16.44 -8.05 12.12
N HIS A 62 16.51 -8.91 13.14
CA HIS A 62 17.68 -9.75 13.44
C HIS A 62 19.00 -8.97 13.48
N GLY A 63 19.05 -7.82 14.17
CA GLY A 63 20.26 -7.00 14.29
C GLY A 63 20.62 -6.19 13.05
N LYS A 64 19.76 -6.17 12.02
CA LYS A 64 19.97 -5.40 10.79
C LYS A 64 18.85 -4.38 10.60
N TRP A 65 19.24 -3.16 10.25
CA TRP A 65 18.29 -2.12 9.87
C TRP A 65 17.87 -2.28 8.41
N LEU A 66 16.56 -2.38 8.20
CA LEU A 66 15.93 -2.42 6.90
C LEU A 66 15.09 -1.15 6.70
N ILE A 67 14.93 -0.76 5.44
CA ILE A 67 13.96 0.28 5.04
C ILE A 67 12.80 -0.43 4.36
N THR A 68 11.59 -0.17 4.85
CA THR A 68 10.36 -0.68 4.27
C THR A 68 9.41 0.47 3.96
N THR A 69 8.41 0.23 3.12
CA THR A 69 7.26 1.12 3.03
C THR A 69 6.47 1.02 4.33
N GLY A 70 6.02 2.15 4.87
CA GLY A 70 5.08 2.21 5.98
C GLY A 70 3.67 1.85 5.52
N GLU A 71 2.73 1.86 6.45
CA GLU A 71 1.34 1.45 6.32
C GLU A 71 0.65 2.21 5.18
N GLU A 72 0.77 3.55 5.15
CA GLU A 72 0.11 4.40 4.16
C GLU A 72 0.61 4.10 2.74
N ARG A 73 1.94 4.01 2.58
CA ARG A 73 2.52 3.74 1.27
C ARG A 73 2.28 2.30 0.83
N THR A 74 2.32 1.36 1.76
CA THR A 74 2.06 -0.05 1.49
C THR A 74 0.61 -0.25 1.04
N LEU A 75 -0.36 0.45 1.64
CA LEU A 75 -1.75 0.44 1.21
C LEU A 75 -1.91 0.94 -0.24
N VAL A 76 -1.38 2.13 -0.53
CA VAL A 76 -1.49 2.76 -1.86
C VAL A 76 -0.79 1.91 -2.93
N GLU A 77 0.42 1.42 -2.64
CA GLU A 77 1.14 0.54 -3.56
C GLU A 77 0.43 -0.80 -3.74
N GLY A 78 -0.13 -1.36 -2.67
CA GLY A 78 -0.91 -2.59 -2.69
C GLY A 78 -2.09 -2.50 -3.65
N PHE A 79 -2.92 -1.47 -3.54
CA PHE A 79 -4.02 -1.26 -4.50
C PHE A 79 -3.51 -1.02 -5.93
N ARG A 80 -2.32 -0.42 -6.09
CA ARG A 80 -1.73 -0.20 -7.40
C ARG A 80 -1.30 -1.49 -8.10
N ASN A 81 -0.76 -2.45 -7.34
CA ASN A 81 -0.26 -3.73 -7.83
C ASN A 81 -0.56 -4.88 -6.84
N PRO A 82 -1.82 -5.33 -6.74
CA PRO A 82 -2.23 -6.31 -5.73
C PRO A 82 -1.50 -7.65 -5.84
N GLN A 83 -0.97 -8.00 -7.02
CA GLN A 83 -0.21 -9.22 -7.22
C GLN A 83 1.07 -9.31 -6.36
N TYR A 84 1.55 -8.20 -5.81
CA TYR A 84 2.70 -8.17 -4.91
C TYR A 84 2.30 -8.17 -3.42
N THR A 85 1.01 -8.06 -3.11
CA THR A 85 0.45 -8.12 -1.74
C THR A 85 -0.35 -9.39 -1.47
N GLY A 86 -0.39 -10.34 -2.41
CA GLY A 86 -1.24 -11.52 -2.30
C GLY A 86 -2.66 -11.37 -2.80
N GLY A 87 -2.90 -10.34 -3.61
CA GLY A 87 -4.21 -9.99 -4.11
C GLY A 87 -4.84 -8.89 -3.27
N VAL A 88 -6.07 -8.54 -3.65
CA VAL A 88 -6.84 -7.49 -2.97
C VAL A 88 -7.34 -8.02 -1.62
N GLU A 89 -7.83 -9.25 -1.55
CA GLU A 89 -8.34 -9.83 -0.29
C GLU A 89 -7.28 -9.87 0.81
N GLU A 90 -6.08 -10.39 0.51
CA GLU A 90 -4.97 -10.43 1.47
C GLU A 90 -4.52 -9.02 1.89
N LEU A 91 -4.51 -8.06 0.96
CA LEU A 91 -4.22 -6.67 1.26
C LEU A 91 -5.26 -6.08 2.22
N LEU A 92 -6.56 -6.31 1.97
CA LEU A 92 -7.62 -5.78 2.84
C LEU A 92 -7.53 -6.38 4.24
N GLN A 93 -7.33 -7.69 4.33
CA GLN A 93 -7.24 -8.38 5.61
C GLN A 93 -6.03 -7.89 6.40
N SER A 94 -4.86 -7.77 5.76
CA SER A 94 -3.64 -7.27 6.40
C SER A 94 -3.75 -5.79 6.79
N ALA A 95 -4.18 -4.94 5.85
CA ALA A 95 -4.28 -3.50 6.08
C ALA A 95 -5.36 -3.11 7.09
N SER A 96 -6.41 -3.94 7.26
CA SER A 96 -7.40 -3.73 8.33
C SER A 96 -6.81 -3.85 9.73
N GLY A 97 -5.65 -4.51 9.86
CA GLY A 97 -4.90 -4.68 11.11
C GLY A 97 -3.92 -3.57 11.43
N PHE A 98 -3.72 -2.58 10.54
CA PHE A 98 -2.79 -1.47 10.80
C PHE A 98 -3.10 -0.78 12.12
N SER A 99 -2.07 -0.59 12.94
CA SER A 99 -2.24 0.02 14.26
C SER A 99 -2.65 1.50 14.18
N VAL A 100 -2.07 2.24 13.23
CA VAL A 100 -2.34 3.65 12.96
C VAL A 100 -2.21 3.88 11.45
N LEU A 101 -3.08 4.74 10.92
CA LEU A 101 -2.89 5.35 9.61
C LEU A 101 -2.79 6.87 9.79
N ASP A 102 -1.64 7.45 9.45
CA ASP A 102 -1.48 8.89 9.35
C ASP A 102 -2.19 9.37 8.07
N LEU A 103 -3.38 9.94 8.25
CA LEU A 103 -4.22 10.42 7.16
C LEU A 103 -3.55 11.54 6.35
N ASP A 104 -2.76 12.41 6.97
CA ASP A 104 -2.05 13.47 6.26
C ASP A 104 -0.91 12.91 5.40
N LEU A 105 -0.21 11.88 5.89
CA LEU A 105 0.80 11.16 5.13
C LEU A 105 0.16 10.35 3.99
N LEU A 106 -0.97 9.70 4.23
CA LEU A 106 -1.72 8.95 3.22
C LEU A 106 -2.15 9.86 2.05
N GLU A 107 -2.71 11.03 2.35
CA GLU A 107 -3.10 12.03 1.34
C GLU A 107 -1.87 12.50 0.54
N LYS A 108 -0.73 12.75 1.21
CA LYS A 108 0.54 13.09 0.53
C LYS A 108 1.04 11.97 -0.39
N VAL A 109 0.93 10.72 0.03
CA VAL A 109 1.29 9.57 -0.81
C VAL A 109 0.34 9.49 -2.01
N LEU A 110 -0.97 9.60 -1.82
CA LEU A 110 -1.95 9.58 -2.91
C LEU A 110 -1.69 10.68 -3.95
N HIS A 111 -1.45 11.92 -3.51
CA HIS A 111 -1.04 13.01 -4.40
C HIS A 111 0.25 12.70 -5.14
N LYS A 112 1.21 12.03 -4.48
CA LYS A 112 2.47 11.69 -5.13
C LYS A 112 2.29 10.64 -6.22
N TYR A 113 1.37 9.68 -6.06
CA TYR A 113 1.11 8.66 -7.09
C TYR A 113 0.20 9.16 -8.22
N ASP A 114 -0.61 10.18 -7.96
CA ASP A 114 -1.44 10.93 -8.92
C ASP A 114 -2.24 10.02 -9.87
N ALA A 115 -3.03 9.12 -9.30
CA ALA A 115 -3.89 8.23 -10.08
C ALA A 115 -5.29 8.14 -9.46
N LEU A 116 -6.31 8.59 -10.21
CA LEU A 116 -7.72 8.62 -9.78
C LEU A 116 -8.19 7.29 -9.19
N ARG A 117 -7.78 6.16 -9.79
CA ARG A 117 -8.12 4.82 -9.30
C ARG A 117 -7.63 4.54 -7.87
N LEU A 118 -6.50 5.12 -7.47
CA LEU A 118 -5.94 4.93 -6.13
C LEU A 118 -6.70 5.76 -5.09
N TRP A 119 -7.13 6.96 -5.47
CA TRP A 119 -8.03 7.77 -4.64
C TRP A 119 -9.34 7.02 -4.36
N SER A 120 -9.97 6.45 -5.39
CA SER A 120 -11.18 5.62 -5.21
C SER A 120 -10.92 4.39 -4.34
N ALA A 121 -9.88 3.60 -4.64
CA ALA A 121 -9.63 2.36 -3.91
C ALA A 121 -9.32 2.62 -2.42
N VAL A 122 -8.54 3.66 -2.12
CA VAL A 122 -8.23 4.04 -0.74
C VAL A 122 -9.44 4.68 -0.07
N GLY A 123 -10.20 5.52 -0.76
CA GLY A 123 -11.45 6.10 -0.25
C GLY A 123 -12.45 5.02 0.15
N TRP A 124 -12.68 4.05 -0.72
CA TRP A 124 -13.51 2.88 -0.44
C TRP A 124 -13.01 2.09 0.78
N PHE A 125 -11.70 1.84 0.87
CA PHE A 125 -11.13 1.16 2.04
C PHE A 125 -11.39 1.95 3.33
N LEU A 126 -11.10 3.25 3.34
CA LEU A 126 -11.29 4.08 4.52
C LEU A 126 -12.76 4.25 4.91
N ASP A 127 -13.69 4.22 3.96
CA ASP A 127 -15.13 4.21 4.22
C ASP A 127 -15.57 2.92 4.92
N ASN A 128 -15.10 1.76 4.43
CA ASN A 128 -15.39 0.46 5.04
C ASN A 128 -14.75 0.30 6.43
N PHE A 129 -13.60 0.92 6.66
CA PHE A 129 -12.86 0.85 7.93
C PHE A 129 -12.87 2.19 8.70
N GLN A 130 -13.87 3.04 8.46
CA GLN A 130 -13.94 4.40 8.99
C GLN A 130 -13.82 4.44 10.51
N LYS A 131 -14.55 3.54 11.18
CA LYS A 131 -14.54 3.42 12.66
C LYS A 131 -13.21 2.93 13.20
N THR A 132 -12.56 2.00 12.50
CA THR A 132 -11.26 1.43 12.92
C THR A 132 -10.17 2.49 12.92
N PHE A 133 -10.11 3.29 11.85
CA PHE A 133 -9.07 4.31 11.69
C PHE A 133 -9.51 5.72 12.13
N HIS A 134 -10.69 5.84 12.72
CA HIS A 134 -11.28 7.10 13.18
C HIS A 134 -11.29 8.19 12.09
N VAL A 135 -11.63 7.81 10.86
CA VAL A 135 -11.57 8.70 9.69
C VAL A 135 -12.73 9.69 9.72
N PRO A 136 -12.48 11.01 9.76
CA PRO A 136 -13.55 12.00 9.73
C PRO A 136 -14.29 11.99 8.38
N ASP A 137 -15.61 12.23 8.38
CA ASP A 137 -16.39 12.37 7.13
C ASP A 137 -15.82 13.47 6.23
N SER A 138 -15.32 14.55 6.82
CA SER A 138 -14.65 15.64 6.09
C SER A 138 -13.37 15.20 5.37
N TYR A 139 -12.69 14.15 5.84
CA TYR A 139 -11.53 13.57 5.17
C TYR A 139 -11.99 12.76 3.95
N LEU A 140 -13.00 11.90 4.12
CA LEU A 140 -13.60 11.14 3.01
C LEU A 140 -14.13 12.07 1.91
N ALA A 141 -14.83 13.15 2.29
CA ALA A 141 -15.32 14.15 1.34
C ALA A 141 -14.19 14.83 0.53
N ARG A 142 -12.99 15.01 1.10
CA ARG A 142 -11.83 15.53 0.36
C ARG A 142 -11.30 14.51 -0.65
N LEU A 143 -11.18 13.25 -0.23
CA LEU A 143 -10.78 12.17 -1.13
C LEU A 143 -11.76 12.04 -2.32
N GLU A 144 -13.06 12.29 -2.11
CA GLU A 144 -14.10 12.16 -3.15
C GLU A 144 -13.91 13.17 -4.29
N ILE A 145 -13.29 14.33 -4.03
CA ILE A 145 -12.98 15.34 -5.06
C ILE A 145 -12.04 14.76 -6.12
N HIS A 146 -11.23 13.76 -5.76
CA HIS A 146 -10.24 13.12 -6.63
C HIS A 146 -10.75 11.84 -7.29
N LYS A 147 -12.01 11.44 -7.07
CA LYS A 147 -12.58 10.23 -7.67
C LYS A 147 -12.79 10.41 -9.18
N PRO A 148 -12.62 9.36 -10.00
CA PRO A 148 -12.95 9.41 -11.42
C PRO A 148 -14.45 9.65 -11.59
N LEU A 149 -14.82 10.40 -12.63
CA LEU A 149 -16.22 10.74 -12.95
C LEU A 149 -17.08 9.50 -13.30
N SER A 150 -16.44 8.39 -13.66
CA SER A 150 -17.10 7.11 -13.91
C SER A 150 -16.61 6.07 -12.89
N PRO A 151 -17.50 5.32 -12.22
CA PRO A 151 -17.11 4.30 -11.25
C PRO A 151 -16.24 3.25 -11.96
N THR A 152 -14.97 3.24 -11.59
CA THR A 152 -14.00 2.28 -12.12
C THR A 152 -13.68 1.29 -11.01
N TYR A 153 -14.69 0.52 -10.60
CA TYR A 153 -14.46 -0.65 -9.77
C TYR A 153 -15.33 -1.82 -10.25
N ARG A 154 -14.67 -2.84 -10.81
CA ARG A 154 -15.20 -4.20 -10.92
C ARG A 154 -14.54 -5.02 -9.81
N CYS A 155 -15.05 -4.94 -8.60
CA CYS A 155 -15.12 -6.10 -7.73
C CYS A 155 -16.60 -6.35 -7.48
N GLU A 156 -17.07 -7.53 -7.89
CA GLU A 156 -18.37 -8.04 -7.44
C GLU A 156 -18.24 -8.42 -5.97
N ALA A 157 -18.42 -7.45 -5.09
CA ALA A 157 -18.84 -7.67 -3.72
C ALA A 157 -19.77 -6.50 -3.39
N SER A 158 -21.06 -6.77 -3.51
CA SER A 158 -22.15 -5.93 -3.01
C SER A 158 -21.86 -5.39 -1.62
N VAL A 159 -21.78 -4.06 -1.42
CA VAL A 159 -22.24 -3.30 -0.23
C VAL A 159 -22.19 -1.79 -0.55
N GLU A 160 -23.21 -1.09 -0.05
CA GLU A 160 -23.43 0.35 -0.04
C GLU A 160 -22.19 1.17 0.40
N GLY A 161 -21.72 2.05 -0.49
CA GLY A 161 -20.67 3.05 -0.21
C GLY A 161 -20.52 3.99 -1.42
N ASN A 162 -20.18 5.26 -1.19
CA ASN A 162 -20.19 6.32 -2.22
C ASN A 162 -18.97 6.31 -3.18
N TRP A 163 -18.25 5.18 -3.28
CA TRP A 163 -16.89 5.07 -3.84
C TRP A 163 -16.74 4.19 -5.07
#